data_AF-A0A0F9FQX2-F1
#
_entry.id   AF-A0A0F9FQX2-F1
#
_cell.length_a   1.000
_cell.length_b   1.000
_cell.length_c   1.000
_cell.angle_alpha   90.00
_cell.angle_beta   90.00
_cell.angle_gamma   90.00
#
_symmetry.space_group_name_H-M   'P 1'
#
loop_
_entity.id
_entity.type
_entity.pdbx_description
1 polymer ?
#
loop_
_entity_poly.entity_id
_entity_poly.type
_entity_poly.pdbx_seq_one_letter_code
_entity_poly.pdbx_strand_id
1 'polypeptide(L)'
;MVTGKPLYTVNQIQDRVKEIADQVSRDFKGKELVVISILKGAFMFTSDLVRHIKVPLTMDFIIASSYLKTDSTGDITIHSDIRENIMDKDVLLVEDIIDSGVTL
;
A
#
# COMPACT_ATOMS: atom_id res chain seq x y z
N MET A 1 4.55 25.88 -6.66
CA MET A 1 3.95 26.70 -5.58
C MET A 1 3.02 25.78 -4.82
N VAL A 2 3.24 25.57 -3.52
CA VAL A 2 2.34 24.72 -2.71
C VAL A 2 1.20 25.62 -2.24
N THR A 3 0.00 25.39 -2.76
CA THR A 3 -1.24 26.00 -2.27
C THR A 3 -1.79 25.14 -1.14
N GLY A 4 -1.71 25.62 0.10
CA GLY A 4 -2.28 24.95 1.27
C GLY A 4 -1.42 25.04 2.53
N LYS A 5 -1.99 24.64 3.67
CA LYS A 5 -1.26 24.42 4.93
C LYS A 5 -0.93 22.92 5.04
N PRO A 6 0.30 22.53 5.45
CA PRO A 6 0.61 21.12 5.68
C PRO A 6 -0.35 20.51 6.72
N LEU A 7 -1.00 19.39 6.37
CA LEU A 7 -1.84 18.62 7.31
C LEU A 7 -0.99 17.83 8.31
N TYR A 8 0.07 17.20 7.80
CA TYR A 8 1.02 16.42 8.60
C TYR A 8 2.44 16.89 8.31
N THR A 9 3.25 16.93 9.36
CA THR A 9 4.69 17.11 9.25
C THR A 9 5.35 15.81 8.82
N VAL A 10 6.58 15.92 8.29
CA VAL A 10 7.40 14.75 7.93
C VAL A 10 7.58 13.82 9.13
N ASN A 11 7.84 14.36 10.32
CA ASN A 11 8.03 13.54 11.53
C ASN A 11 6.76 12.78 11.90
N GLN A 12 5.59 13.41 11.85
CA GLN A 12 4.31 12.73 12.12
C GLN A 12 4.07 11.56 11.17
N ILE A 13 4.40 11.73 9.88
CA ILE A 13 4.28 10.66 8.89
C ILE A 13 5.26 9.52 9.22
N GLN A 14 6.53 9.84 9.46
CA GLN A 14 7.56 8.83 9.75
C GLN A 14 7.28 8.07 11.05
N ASP A 15 6.82 8.75 12.09
CA ASP A 15 6.45 8.10 13.36
C ASP A 15 5.27 7.16 13.16
N ARG A 16 4.25 7.61 12.42
CA ARG A 16 3.10 6.74 12.11
C ARG A 16 3.47 5.54 11.24
N VAL A 17 4.36 5.72 10.27
CA VAL A 17 4.89 4.62 9.44
C VAL A 17 5.57 3.56 10.33
N LYS A 18 6.42 3.98 11.28
CA LYS A 18 7.09 3.06 12.20
C LYS A 18 6.10 2.28 13.07
N GLU A 19 5.08 2.96 13.60
CA GLU A 19 4.03 2.31 14.39
C GLU A 19 3.30 1.22 13.58
N ILE A 20 2.95 1.51 12.33
CA ILE A 20 2.29 0.56 11.43
C ILE A 20 3.24 -0.60 11.10
N ALA A 21 4.51 -0.31 10.79
CA ALA A 21 5.50 -1.35 10.50
C ALA A 21 5.75 -2.28 11.70
N ASP A 22 5.78 -1.75 12.92
CA ASP A 22 5.89 -2.53 14.14
C ASP A 22 4.65 -3.40 14.38
N GLN A 23 3.45 -2.91 14.03
CA GLN A 23 2.23 -3.70 14.06
C GLN A 23 2.29 -4.85 13.05
N VAL A 24 2.58 -4.56 11.77
CA VAL A 24 2.75 -5.57 10.72
C VAL A 24 3.79 -6.62 11.14
N SER A 25 4.93 -6.20 11.69
CA SER A 25 5.98 -7.12 12.14
C SER A 25 5.51 -8.08 13.24
N ARG A 26 4.59 -7.65 14.12
CA ARG A 26 4.00 -8.53 15.14
C ARG A 26 2.98 -9.49 14.53
N ASP A 27 2.10 -8.97 13.68
CA ASP A 27 0.95 -9.72 13.13
C ASP A 27 1.39 -10.81 12.13
N PHE A 28 2.51 -10.59 11.44
CA PHE A 28 3.07 -11.52 10.45
C PHE A 28 4.33 -12.26 10.94
N LYS A 29 4.57 -12.30 12.26
CA LYS A 29 5.72 -13.02 12.82
C LYS A 29 5.64 -14.51 12.50
N GLY A 30 6.67 -15.02 11.82
CA GLY A 30 6.76 -16.44 11.44
C GLY A 30 5.89 -16.82 10.25
N LYS A 31 5.35 -15.84 9.52
CA LYS A 31 4.54 -16.05 8.31
C LYS A 31 5.32 -15.67 7.05
N GLU A 32 4.87 -16.17 5.91
CA GLU A 32 5.37 -15.75 4.60
C GLU A 32 4.59 -14.54 4.11
N LEU A 33 5.17 -13.35 4.30
CA LEU A 33 4.53 -12.08 3.94
C LEU A 33 4.88 -11.66 2.50
N VAL A 34 3.87 -11.36 1.70
CA VAL A 34 4.00 -10.67 0.40
C VAL A 34 3.35 -9.29 0.50
N VAL A 35 4.12 -8.25 0.27
CA VAL A 35 3.63 -6.87 0.23
C VAL A 35 3.34 -6.49 -1.22
N ILE A 36 2.11 -6.14 -1.54
CA ILE A 36 1.70 -5.68 -2.86
C ILE A 36 1.41 -4.19 -2.77
N SER A 37 2.12 -3.36 -3.53
CA SER A 37 1.88 -1.92 -3.57
C SER A 37 1.13 -1.51 -4.82
N ILE A 38 0.07 -0.72 -4.65
CA ILE A 38 -0.67 -0.14 -5.77
C ILE A 38 0.08 1.08 -6.29
N LEU A 39 0.54 1.01 -7.53
CA LEU A 39 1.21 2.11 -8.20
C LEU A 39 0.19 3.08 -8.83
N LYS A 40 0.48 4.38 -8.87
CA LYS A 40 1.79 5.00 -8.54
C LYS A 40 1.86 5.59 -7.14
N GLY A 41 0.72 6.00 -6.58
CA GLY A 41 0.65 6.87 -5.40
C GLY A 41 1.23 6.27 -4.13
N ALA A 42 1.03 4.96 -3.90
CA ALA A 42 1.46 4.31 -2.67
C ALA A 42 2.97 4.09 -2.58
N PHE A 43 3.73 4.20 -3.68
CA PHE A 43 5.14 3.78 -3.74
C PHE A 43 6.01 4.36 -2.62
N MET A 44 5.90 5.67 -2.35
CA MET A 44 6.69 6.33 -1.32
C MET A 44 6.33 5.82 0.08
N PHE A 45 5.03 5.70 0.37
CA PHE A 45 4.55 5.18 1.64
C PHE A 45 4.96 3.72 1.84
N THR A 46 4.79 2.88 0.81
CA THR A 46 5.25 1.48 0.82
C THR A 46 6.75 1.40 1.08
N SER A 47 7.58 2.21 0.41
CA SER A 47 9.03 2.22 0.61
C SER A 47 9.43 2.59 2.04
N ASP A 48 8.75 3.57 2.64
CA ASP A 48 8.98 3.94 4.03
C ASP A 48 8.52 2.83 4.99
N LEU A 49 7.38 2.21 4.71
CA LEU A 49 6.81 1.13 5.51
C LEU A 49 7.70 -0.12 5.52
N VAL A 50 8.03 -0.66 4.34
CA VAL A 50 8.76 -1.93 4.23
C VAL A 50 10.17 -1.87 4.78
N ARG A 51 10.82 -0.68 4.78
CA ARG A 51 12.13 -0.46 5.41
C ARG A 51 12.10 -0.62 6.94
N HIS A 52 10.94 -0.50 7.56
CA HIS A 52 10.77 -0.64 9.01
C HIS A 52 10.17 -1.99 9.42
N ILE A 53 9.66 -2.80 8.48
CA ILE A 53 9.14 -4.13 8.77
C ILE A 53 10.31 -5.08 9.12
N LYS A 54 10.16 -5.84 10.21
CA LYS A 54 11.22 -6.68 10.81
C LYS A 54 11.07 -8.17 10.54
N VAL A 55 10.09 -8.56 9.72
CA VAL A 55 9.90 -9.94 9.27
C VAL A 55 10.37 -10.08 7.82
N PRO A 56 10.84 -11.26 7.39
CA PRO A 56 11.11 -11.52 5.98
C PRO A 56 9.86 -11.26 5.14
N LEU A 57 10.02 -10.58 4.02
CA LEU A 57 8.94 -10.28 3.09
C LEU A 57 9.44 -10.30 1.66
N THR A 58 8.52 -10.57 0.74
CA THR A 58 8.68 -10.31 -0.70
C THR A 58 7.81 -9.12 -1.09
N MET A 59 8.17 -8.39 -2.14
CA MET A 59 7.41 -7.25 -2.65
C MET A 59 7.03 -7.42 -4.11
N ASP A 60 5.82 -6.97 -4.46
CA ASP A 60 5.38 -6.82 -5.85
C ASP A 60 4.48 -5.58 -6.01
N PHE A 61 4.11 -5.26 -7.25
CA PHE A 61 3.38 -4.04 -7.59
C PHE A 61 2.24 -4.33 -8.57
N ILE A 62 1.10 -3.68 -8.34
CA ILE A 62 -0.01 -3.63 -9.30
C ILE A 62 -0.10 -2.21 -9.85
N ILE A 63 -0.36 -2.08 -11.16
CA ILE A 63 -0.76 -0.80 -11.76
C ILE A 63 -2.24 -0.93 -12.12
N ALA A 64 -3.09 -0.23 -11.39
CA ALA A 64 -4.52 -0.20 -11.63
C ALA A 64 -5.02 1.25 -11.77
N SER A 65 -6.11 1.43 -12.50
CA SER A 65 -6.82 2.71 -12.57
C SER A 65 -8.33 2.49 -12.49
N SER A 66 -9.01 3.28 -11.68
CA SER A 66 -10.47 3.35 -11.66
C SER A 66 -10.98 4.22 -12.82
N TYR A 67 -11.99 3.76 -13.53
CA TYR A 67 -12.71 4.61 -14.49
C TYR A 67 -13.69 5.51 -13.75
N LEU A 68 -13.33 6.79 -13.58
CA LEU A 68 -14.22 7.82 -13.04
C LEU A 68 -15.22 8.27 -14.12
N LYS A 69 -16.22 7.43 -14.44
CA LYS A 69 -17.50 7.96 -14.92
C LYS A 69 -18.38 8.25 -13.70
N THR A 70 -19.24 9.25 -13.83
CA THR A 70 -20.03 9.91 -12.78
C THR A 70 -20.87 9.01 -11.86
N ASP A 71 -20.93 7.71 -12.14
CA ASP A 71 -21.45 6.68 -11.25
C ASP A 71 -20.38 5.59 -11.14
N SER A 72 -19.88 5.35 -9.94
CA SER A 72 -18.83 4.37 -9.63
C SER A 72 -19.33 2.94 -9.94
N THR A 73 -19.17 2.48 -11.18
CA THR A 73 -19.56 1.11 -11.57
C THR A 73 -18.53 0.05 -11.16
N GLY A 74 -17.45 0.42 -10.47
CA GLY A 74 -16.48 -0.55 -9.95
C GLY A 74 -15.58 -1.19 -11.00
N ASP A 75 -15.55 -0.66 -12.22
CA ASP A 75 -14.69 -1.17 -13.28
C ASP A 75 -13.24 -0.69 -13.07
N ILE A 76 -12.42 -1.56 -12.49
CA ILE A 76 -10.98 -1.38 -12.34
C ILE A 76 -10.28 -1.93 -13.59
N THR A 77 -9.43 -1.12 -14.22
CA THR A 77 -8.53 -1.61 -15.26
C THR A 77 -7.16 -1.92 -14.66
N ILE A 78 -6.73 -3.18 -14.76
CA ILE A 78 -5.38 -3.61 -14.39
C ILE A 78 -4.48 -3.46 -15.62
N HIS A 79 -3.48 -2.58 -15.52
CA HIS A 79 -2.48 -2.35 -16.56
C HIS A 79 -1.25 -3.24 -16.39
N SER A 80 -0.94 -3.59 -15.15
CA SER A 80 0.10 -4.56 -14.80
C SER A 80 -0.31 -5.29 -13.55
N ASP A 81 -0.33 -6.61 -13.63
CA ASP A 81 -0.63 -7.50 -12.51
C ASP A 81 0.65 -7.94 -11.80
N ILE A 82 0.48 -8.56 -10.63
CA ILE A 82 1.56 -9.19 -9.88
C ILE A 82 2.17 -10.36 -10.66
N ARG A 83 3.44 -10.61 -10.41
CA ARG A 83 4.23 -11.73 -10.91
C ARG A 83 4.52 -12.74 -9.81
N GLU A 84 4.55 -12.30 -8.55
CA GLU A 84 4.75 -13.15 -7.39
C GLU A 84 3.57 -14.09 -7.18
N ASN A 85 3.87 -15.36 -6.88
CA ASN A 85 2.84 -16.31 -6.46
C ASN A 85 2.44 -16.03 -5.01
N ILE A 86 1.17 -15.71 -4.79
CA ILE A 86 0.57 -15.37 -3.50
C ILE A 86 -0.28 -16.48 -2.89
N MET A 87 -0.42 -17.63 -3.57
CA MET A 87 -1.18 -18.76 -3.03
C MET A 87 -0.58 -19.23 -1.71
N ASP A 88 -1.44 -19.46 -0.71
CA ASP A 88 -1.10 -19.91 0.64
C ASP A 88 -0.15 -18.96 1.42
N LYS A 89 -0.01 -17.71 0.97
CA LYS A 89 0.79 -16.67 1.64
C LYS A 89 -0.09 -15.61 2.27
N ASP A 90 0.47 -14.91 3.26
CA ASP A 90 -0.14 -13.72 3.82
C ASP A 90 0.15 -12.52 2.93
N VAL A 91 -0.91 -11.82 2.48
CA VAL A 91 -0.80 -10.68 1.57
C VAL A 91 -1.12 -9.38 2.30
N LEU A 92 -0.20 -8.41 2.22
CA LEU A 92 -0.41 -7.04 2.65
C LEU A 92 -0.50 -6.12 1.43
N LEU A 93 -1.73 -5.69 1.10
CA LEU A 93 -1.97 -4.69 0.06
C LEU A 93 -1.77 -3.28 0.62
N VAL A 94 -1.03 -2.43 -0.11
CA VAL A 94 -0.67 -1.08 0.31
C VAL A 94 -1.13 -0.06 -0.74
N GLU A 95 -1.95 0.89 -0.29
CA GLU A 95 -2.52 2.00 -1.07
C GLU A 95 -2.20 3.34 -0.38
N ASP A 96 -2.22 4.45 -1.10
CA ASP A 96 -1.97 5.79 -0.54
C ASP A 96 -3.20 6.36 0.16
N ILE A 97 -4.39 6.19 -0.42
CA ILE A 97 -5.66 6.69 0.13
C ILE A 97 -6.79 5.71 -0.18
N ILE A 98 -7.57 5.38 0.84
CA ILE A 98 -8.85 4.67 0.69
C ILE A 98 -9.96 5.68 0.97
N ASP A 99 -10.77 5.98 -0.06
CA ASP A 99 -11.93 6.88 0.05
C ASP A 99 -13.25 6.08 0.07
N SER A 100 -13.75 5.70 -1.11
CA SER A 100 -14.96 4.88 -1.26
C SER A 100 -14.72 3.37 -1.15
N GLY A 101 -13.45 2.94 -1.24
CA GLY A 101 -13.07 1.52 -1.28
C GLY A 101 -13.40 0.81 -2.59
N VAL A 102 -13.90 1.51 -3.63
CA VAL A 102 -14.30 0.89 -4.91
C VAL A 102 -13.12 0.42 -5.76
N THR A 103 -11.91 0.95 -5.49
CA THR A 103 -10.66 0.48 -6.12
C THR A 103 -10.12 -0.81 -5.47
N LEU A 104 -10.65 -1.21 -4.31
CA LEU A 104 -10.24 -2.37 -3.52
C LEU A 104 -11.23 -3.54 -3.65
#